data_AF-A0A5J4R8S3-F1
#
_entry.id   AF-A0A5J4R8S3-F1
#
_cell.length_a   1.000
_cell.length_b   1.000
_cell.length_c   1.000
_cell.angle_alpha   90.00
_cell.angle_beta   90.00
_cell.angle_gamma   90.00
#
_symmetry.space_group_name_H-M   'P 1'
#
loop_
_entity.id
_entity.type
_entity.pdbx_description
1 polymer ?
#
loop_
_entity_poly.entity_id
_entity_poly.type
_entity_poly.pdbx_seq_one_letter_code
_entity_poly.pdbx_strand_id
1 'polypeptide(L)'
;MQTNPLLVVNVTSIDKFYGSSNIEPCTGVSQDSPNCYCTDISYPTNCTPQLCVSNEQTYPCICTVSHQPPGCTCPTVPAELVGIPIERCQCNSDNDPRRGITCAVTRVCEQNDKVSTPCLCSSQYNSGNCTCTQNHHSDQQCICDISGESGVYDLSTCRSTKTCIDGDFDNPLPVGCTATDCSSQNQTFECNCKPGLDPIGCNCPSDVQQLVSIRTEACPCNGDNDPRRGITCAVSRL
;
A
#
# COMPACT_ATOMS: atom_id res chain seq x y z
N MET A 1 -25.89 49.69 -26.92
CA MET A 1 -25.17 49.24 -25.70
C MET A 1 -24.17 48.20 -26.15
N GLN A 2 -22.89 48.47 -25.87
CA GLN A 2 -21.73 47.71 -26.37
C GLN A 2 -21.78 46.23 -26.02
N THR A 3 -21.43 45.41 -27.00
CA THR A 3 -21.09 43.99 -26.88
C THR A 3 -19.70 43.82 -26.27
N ASN A 4 -19.55 42.91 -25.30
CA ASN A 4 -18.27 42.29 -24.94
C ASN A 4 -18.50 40.78 -24.82
N PRO A 5 -17.74 39.93 -25.54
CA PRO A 5 -17.85 38.48 -25.43
C PRO A 5 -17.12 37.97 -24.19
N LEU A 6 -17.70 36.98 -23.51
CA LEU A 6 -17.03 36.17 -22.50
C LEU A 6 -15.85 35.43 -23.15
N LEU A 7 -14.63 35.74 -22.71
CA LEU A 7 -13.50 34.84 -22.87
C LEU A 7 -13.69 33.66 -21.90
N VAL A 8 -14.01 32.50 -22.43
CA VAL A 8 -13.87 31.23 -21.69
C VAL A 8 -12.41 30.79 -21.89
N VAL A 9 -11.57 31.10 -20.90
CA VAL A 9 -10.22 30.53 -20.84
C VAL A 9 -10.33 29.16 -20.18
N ASN A 10 -10.15 28.11 -20.97
CA ASN A 10 -9.87 26.77 -20.48
C ASN A 10 -8.49 26.78 -19.82
N VAL A 11 -8.44 26.83 -18.49
CA VAL A 11 -7.21 26.65 -17.72
C VAL A 11 -7.11 25.16 -17.36
N THR A 12 -6.42 24.38 -18.20
CA THR A 12 -5.84 23.11 -17.78
C THR A 12 -4.69 23.43 -16.82
N SER A 13 -5.01 23.49 -15.53
CA SER A 13 -4.11 23.89 -14.46
C SER A 13 -3.06 22.81 -14.15
N ILE A 14 -1.89 22.90 -14.80
CA ILE A 14 -0.60 22.43 -14.25
C ILE A 14 0.41 23.57 -14.41
N ASP A 15 0.15 24.68 -13.73
CA ASP A 15 1.16 25.69 -13.42
C ASP A 15 1.21 25.84 -11.91
N LYS A 16 1.82 24.87 -11.23
CA LYS A 16 2.17 24.99 -9.81
C LYS A 16 3.63 25.40 -9.69
N PHE A 17 3.83 26.71 -9.66
CA PHE A 17 4.83 27.43 -8.86
C PHE A 17 6.18 26.72 -8.63
N TYR A 18 7.01 26.66 -9.67
CA TYR A 18 8.42 27.02 -9.51
C TYR A 18 8.56 28.49 -9.91
N GLY A 19 9.31 29.29 -9.15
CA GLY A 19 9.31 30.75 -9.22
C GLY A 19 9.41 31.31 -10.64
N SER A 20 8.60 32.34 -10.92
CA SER A 20 8.57 33.13 -12.15
C SER A 20 9.82 34.01 -12.31
N SER A 21 11.00 33.41 -12.24
CA SER A 21 12.21 33.94 -12.85
C SER A 21 12.23 33.43 -14.30
N ASN A 22 12.38 34.33 -15.28
CA ASN A 22 12.61 33.96 -16.68
C ASN A 22 13.89 33.11 -16.76
N ILE A 23 13.75 31.80 -16.67
CA ILE A 23 14.84 30.83 -16.84
C ILE A 23 14.87 30.52 -18.33
N GLU A 24 15.92 30.97 -19.01
CA GLU A 24 16.12 30.78 -20.46
C GLU A 24 16.78 29.42 -20.74
N PRO A 25 16.54 28.81 -21.92
CA PRO A 25 17.24 27.58 -22.30
C PRO A 25 18.73 27.84 -22.43
N CYS A 26 19.56 26.89 -21.98
CA CYS A 26 21.00 26.98 -22.24
C CYS A 26 21.24 26.90 -23.75
N THR A 27 22.09 27.79 -24.26
CA THR A 27 22.45 27.86 -25.68
C THR A 27 23.78 27.15 -25.96
N GLY A 28 24.57 26.86 -24.93
CA GLY A 28 25.89 26.23 -25.05
C GLY A 28 27.00 27.18 -25.52
N VAL A 29 26.72 28.49 -25.60
CA VAL A 29 27.75 29.51 -25.85
C VAL A 29 28.14 30.20 -24.55
N SER A 30 29.31 30.87 -24.54
CA SER A 30 29.96 31.47 -23.35
C SER A 30 29.21 32.67 -22.72
N GLN A 31 27.89 32.74 -22.86
CA GLN A 31 27.00 33.78 -22.34
C GLN A 31 25.73 33.23 -21.69
N ASP A 32 25.64 31.91 -21.47
CA ASP A 32 24.49 31.33 -20.80
C ASP A 32 24.28 31.93 -19.40
N SER A 33 23.01 32.21 -19.08
CA SER A 33 22.62 32.63 -17.74
C SER A 33 23.04 31.56 -16.71
N PRO A 34 23.51 31.94 -15.50
CA PRO A 34 23.93 30.97 -14.48
C PRO A 34 22.88 29.93 -14.10
N ASN A 35 21.60 30.21 -14.39
CA ASN A 35 20.45 29.34 -14.11
C ASN A 35 19.66 28.96 -15.38
N CYS A 36 20.32 28.90 -16.54
CA CYS A 36 19.65 28.40 -17.75
C CYS A 36 19.24 26.93 -17.57
N TYR A 37 18.21 26.48 -18.28
CA TYR A 37 17.72 25.10 -18.16
C TYR A 37 18.25 24.17 -19.26
N CYS A 38 18.41 22.90 -18.90
CA CYS A 38 18.90 21.86 -19.81
C CYS A 38 17.87 21.57 -20.92
N THR A 39 18.35 21.44 -22.16
CA THR A 39 17.54 21.05 -23.32
C THR A 39 18.20 19.90 -24.09
N ASP A 40 17.50 19.35 -25.07
CA ASP A 40 18.06 18.43 -26.06
C ASP A 40 19.12 19.07 -26.96
N ILE A 41 19.08 20.40 -27.10
CA ILE A 41 20.03 21.18 -27.90
C ILE A 41 21.34 21.43 -27.13
N SER A 42 21.25 21.79 -25.85
CA SER A 42 22.42 22.10 -25.01
C SER A 42 22.15 21.85 -23.52
N TYR A 43 23.10 21.15 -22.89
CA TYR A 43 23.07 20.78 -21.47
C TYR A 43 24.48 20.89 -20.85
N PRO A 44 25.03 22.10 -20.68
CA PRO A 44 26.30 22.29 -19.99
C PRO A 44 26.23 21.74 -18.56
N THR A 45 27.38 21.44 -17.94
CA THR A 45 27.47 20.79 -16.61
C THR A 45 26.67 21.50 -15.51
N ASN A 46 26.42 22.80 -15.63
CA ASN A 46 25.71 23.63 -14.66
C ASN A 46 24.27 24.00 -15.08
N CYS A 47 23.72 23.43 -16.15
CA CYS A 47 22.33 23.68 -16.51
C CYS A 47 21.38 23.16 -15.43
N THR A 48 20.24 23.82 -15.25
CA THR A 48 19.19 23.40 -14.32
C THR A 48 18.28 22.37 -15.00
N PRO A 49 18.21 21.12 -14.52
CA PRO A 49 17.32 20.12 -15.09
C PRO A 49 15.85 20.52 -14.92
N GLN A 50 15.03 20.26 -15.93
CA GLN A 50 13.56 20.42 -15.87
C GLN A 50 12.90 19.06 -15.63
N LEU A 51 11.58 19.04 -15.39
CA LEU A 51 10.83 17.79 -15.33
C LEU A 51 10.97 16.99 -16.62
N CYS A 52 11.13 15.67 -16.52
CA CYS A 52 11.16 14.80 -17.69
C CYS A 52 9.79 14.80 -18.38
N VAL A 53 9.78 14.95 -19.71
CA VAL A 53 8.56 14.97 -20.53
C VAL A 53 8.39 13.72 -21.41
N SER A 54 9.41 12.84 -21.42
CA SER A 54 9.40 11.57 -22.14
C SER A 54 10.33 10.56 -21.47
N ASN A 55 10.04 9.27 -21.62
CA ASN A 55 10.94 8.17 -21.20
C ASN A 55 12.11 7.94 -22.18
N GLU A 56 12.05 8.54 -23.36
CA GLU A 56 13.11 8.51 -24.38
C GLU A 56 14.09 9.68 -24.25
N GLN A 57 13.90 10.54 -23.24
CA GLN A 57 14.69 11.74 -23.06
C GLN A 57 16.13 11.39 -22.63
N THR A 58 17.12 11.97 -23.32
CA THR A 58 18.54 11.69 -23.10
C THR A 58 19.31 12.81 -22.39
N TYR A 59 18.73 14.00 -22.29
CA TYR A 59 19.33 15.15 -21.58
C TYR A 59 18.84 15.21 -20.12
N PRO A 60 19.63 15.82 -19.21
CA PRO A 60 19.32 15.84 -17.78
C PRO A 60 17.92 16.37 -17.47
N CYS A 61 17.16 15.64 -16.67
CA CYS A 61 15.83 16.01 -16.20
C CYS A 61 15.52 15.41 -14.83
N ILE A 62 14.47 15.92 -14.18
CA ILE A 62 13.95 15.45 -12.90
C ILE A 62 12.85 14.42 -13.18
N CYS A 63 12.97 13.22 -12.61
CA CYS A 63 11.99 12.15 -12.77
C CYS A 63 10.59 12.62 -12.32
N THR A 64 9.56 12.18 -13.02
CA THR A 64 8.16 12.36 -12.62
C THR A 64 7.48 11.00 -12.52
N VAL A 65 6.26 10.94 -11.97
CA VAL A 65 5.47 9.69 -11.94
C VAL A 65 5.15 9.15 -13.34
N SER A 66 5.13 10.01 -14.37
CA SER A 66 4.83 9.61 -15.75
C SER A 66 6.09 9.33 -16.59
N HIS A 67 7.23 9.95 -16.26
CA HIS A 67 8.46 9.86 -17.04
C HIS A 67 9.68 9.65 -16.14
N GLN A 68 10.32 8.48 -16.27
CA GLN A 68 11.54 8.08 -15.57
C GLN A 68 12.58 7.50 -16.56
N PRO A 69 13.12 8.31 -17.50
CA PRO A 69 14.20 7.86 -18.37
C PRO A 69 15.42 7.43 -17.54
N PRO A 70 16.25 6.48 -18.02
CA PRO A 70 17.48 6.10 -17.34
C PRO A 70 18.37 7.32 -17.04
N GLY A 71 18.78 7.49 -15.79
CA GLY A 71 19.66 8.59 -15.37
C GLY A 71 18.95 9.91 -15.07
N CYS A 72 17.61 9.96 -15.05
CA CYS A 72 16.91 11.13 -14.50
C CYS A 72 17.29 11.36 -13.02
N THR A 73 17.28 12.63 -12.61
CA THR A 73 17.54 13.04 -11.23
C THR A 73 16.27 12.86 -10.41
N CYS A 74 16.40 12.28 -9.23
CA CYS A 74 15.25 12.08 -8.34
C CYS A 74 14.75 13.39 -7.74
N PRO A 75 13.42 13.57 -7.62
CA PRO A 75 12.85 14.68 -6.86
C PRO A 75 13.41 14.76 -5.44
N THR A 76 13.65 15.98 -4.97
CA THR A 76 14.07 16.23 -3.59
C THR A 76 12.89 16.45 -2.64
N VAL A 77 11.73 16.80 -3.19
CA VAL A 77 10.47 16.89 -2.43
C VAL A 77 9.94 15.48 -2.20
N PRO A 78 9.82 15.00 -0.95
CA PRO A 78 9.49 13.59 -0.69
C PRO A 78 8.19 13.15 -1.36
N ALA A 79 7.14 13.98 -1.33
CA ALA A 79 5.84 13.68 -1.91
C ALA A 79 5.88 13.38 -3.42
N GLU A 80 6.89 13.88 -4.15
CA GLU A 80 7.05 13.66 -5.59
C GLU A 80 7.70 12.30 -5.92
N LEU A 81 8.23 11.60 -4.93
CA LEU A 81 8.76 10.24 -5.10
C LEU A 81 7.66 9.19 -5.17
N VAL A 82 6.44 9.49 -4.71
CA VAL A 82 5.33 8.53 -4.70
C VAL A 82 5.02 8.09 -6.13
N GLY A 83 5.07 6.78 -6.39
CA GLY A 83 4.84 6.21 -7.72
C GLY A 83 6.09 6.17 -8.61
N ILE A 84 7.22 6.70 -8.17
CA ILE A 84 8.51 6.51 -8.85
C ILE A 84 9.15 5.21 -8.36
N PRO A 85 9.49 4.26 -9.25
CA PRO A 85 10.10 2.99 -8.88
C PRO A 85 11.44 3.15 -8.15
N ILE A 86 11.78 2.23 -7.25
CA ILE A 86 13.02 2.30 -6.46
C ILE A 86 14.28 2.09 -7.31
N GLU A 87 14.16 1.39 -8.44
CA GLU A 87 15.23 1.20 -9.43
C GLU A 87 15.57 2.50 -10.15
N ARG A 88 14.62 3.45 -10.17
CA ARG A 88 14.82 4.80 -10.71
C ARG A 88 15.27 5.76 -9.62
N CYS A 89 14.56 5.74 -8.50
CA CYS A 89 14.85 6.57 -7.35
C CYS A 89 14.87 5.75 -6.09
N GLN A 90 16.09 5.44 -5.64
CA GLN A 90 16.34 4.70 -4.41
C GLN A 90 15.58 5.33 -3.23
N CYS A 91 15.23 4.50 -2.26
CA CYS A 91 14.61 4.94 -1.03
C CYS A 91 15.50 5.99 -0.34
N ASN A 92 14.94 7.16 -0.05
CA ASN A 92 15.64 8.18 0.69
C ASN A 92 15.53 7.90 2.22
N SER A 93 15.98 8.84 3.06
CA SER A 93 16.01 8.73 4.52
C SER A 93 14.64 8.41 5.16
N ASP A 94 14.50 8.47 6.49
CA ASP A 94 13.28 8.04 7.20
C ASP A 94 11.99 8.79 6.80
N ASN A 95 12.10 9.86 6.01
CA ASN A 95 10.98 10.64 5.49
C ASN A 95 10.52 10.24 4.07
N ASP A 96 11.03 9.15 3.49
CA ASP A 96 10.54 8.65 2.21
C ASP A 96 9.06 8.23 2.35
N PRO A 97 8.12 8.84 1.60
CA PRO A 97 6.70 8.49 1.73
C PRO A 97 6.37 7.10 1.21
N ARG A 98 7.31 6.41 0.54
CA ARG A 98 7.15 5.03 0.08
C ARG A 98 7.50 4.00 1.15
N ARG A 99 7.88 4.44 2.37
CA ARG A 99 8.19 3.53 3.49
C ARG A 99 6.99 2.69 3.91
N GLY A 100 7.24 1.41 4.14
CA GLY A 100 6.24 0.39 4.42
C GLY A 100 5.48 -0.09 3.18
N ILE A 101 5.74 0.47 2.00
CA ILE A 101 5.04 0.12 0.74
C ILE A 101 6.00 -0.39 -0.33
N THR A 102 7.06 0.34 -0.59
CA THR A 102 8.12 -0.04 -1.55
C THR A 102 9.50 0.10 -0.93
N CYS A 103 9.61 0.94 0.10
CA CYS A 103 10.81 1.08 0.92
C CYS A 103 10.61 0.41 2.26
N ALA A 104 11.59 -0.35 2.74
CA ALA A 104 11.55 -0.92 4.08
C ALA A 104 11.39 0.15 5.18
N VAL A 105 10.62 -0.17 6.22
CA VAL A 105 10.65 0.60 7.47
C VAL A 105 11.80 0.09 8.34
N THR A 106 12.76 0.95 8.67
CA THR A 106 14.00 0.54 9.36
C THR A 106 14.21 1.22 10.71
N ARG A 107 13.59 2.39 10.93
CA ARG A 107 13.73 3.18 12.16
C ARG A 107 12.70 2.75 13.19
N VAL A 108 13.08 2.70 14.46
CA VAL A 108 12.15 2.49 15.59
C VAL A 108 11.40 3.77 15.93
N CYS A 109 10.13 3.65 16.31
CA CYS A 109 9.33 4.80 16.71
C CYS A 109 9.93 5.52 17.94
N GLU A 110 9.76 6.84 17.97
CA GLU A 110 10.23 7.74 19.02
C GLU A 110 9.09 8.65 19.52
N GLN A 111 9.35 9.32 20.65
CA GLN A 111 8.40 10.26 21.22
C GLN A 111 8.14 11.43 20.25
N ASN A 112 6.86 11.73 20.00
CA ASN A 112 6.40 12.76 19.06
C ASN A 112 6.55 12.42 17.57
N ASP A 113 6.76 11.15 17.24
CA ASP A 113 6.62 10.72 15.86
C ASP A 113 5.25 11.11 15.30
N LYS A 114 5.27 11.69 14.10
CA LYS A 114 4.04 11.99 13.37
C LYS A 114 3.48 10.68 12.84
N VAL A 115 2.16 10.52 12.91
CA VAL A 115 1.44 9.37 12.33
C VAL A 115 1.78 9.14 10.85
N SER A 116 2.18 10.20 10.14
CA SER A 116 2.58 10.14 8.73
C SER A 116 3.98 9.55 8.47
N THR A 117 4.80 9.32 9.49
CA THR A 117 6.17 8.82 9.32
C THR A 117 6.23 7.37 9.78
N PRO A 118 6.26 6.38 8.85
CA PRO A 118 6.35 4.98 9.21
C PRO A 118 7.59 4.69 10.06
N CYS A 119 7.40 3.96 11.16
CA CYS A 119 8.44 3.55 12.08
C CYS A 119 8.11 2.19 12.68
N LEU A 120 9.10 1.44 13.16
CA LEU A 120 8.96 0.11 13.74
C LEU A 120 8.42 0.18 15.17
N CYS A 121 7.43 -0.68 15.47
CA CYS A 121 6.89 -0.81 16.82
C CYS A 121 7.97 -1.28 17.82
N SER A 122 7.88 -0.74 19.04
CA SER A 122 8.73 -1.13 20.18
C SER A 122 7.91 -1.24 21.47
N SER A 123 8.52 -1.72 22.56
CA SER A 123 7.84 -1.85 23.84
C SER A 123 7.23 -0.55 24.38
N GLN A 124 7.79 0.61 24.03
CA GLN A 124 7.27 1.92 24.44
C GLN A 124 6.26 2.49 23.45
N TYR A 125 6.28 2.00 22.21
CA TYR A 125 5.50 2.52 21.08
C TYR A 125 4.88 1.36 20.30
N ASN A 126 3.92 0.67 20.93
CA ASN A 126 3.20 -0.48 20.38
C ASN A 126 1.67 -0.31 20.46
N SER A 127 1.18 0.91 20.64
CA SER A 127 -0.26 1.21 20.79
C SER A 127 -0.86 1.87 19.54
N GLY A 128 -0.38 1.49 18.36
CA GLY A 128 -0.98 1.85 17.06
C GLY A 128 -0.08 2.65 16.10
N ASN A 129 -0.39 2.49 14.79
CA ASN A 129 0.20 3.18 13.64
C ASN A 129 1.72 3.03 13.44
N CYS A 130 2.35 2.11 14.15
CA CYS A 130 3.72 1.68 13.88
C CYS A 130 3.72 0.42 13.01
N THR A 131 4.83 0.16 12.33
CA THR A 131 5.05 -1.04 11.53
C THR A 131 5.42 -2.21 12.42
N CYS A 132 4.70 -3.32 12.27
CA CYS A 132 4.86 -4.51 13.12
C CYS A 132 6.30 -5.04 13.05
N THR A 133 6.77 -5.59 14.16
CA THR A 133 8.07 -6.29 14.24
C THR A 133 7.89 -7.71 14.75
N GLN A 134 8.93 -8.54 14.60
CA GLN A 134 8.94 -9.92 15.14
C GLN A 134 8.57 -9.99 16.63
N ASN A 135 8.86 -8.95 17.42
CA ASN A 135 8.55 -8.92 18.86
C ASN A 135 7.28 -8.12 19.19
N HIS A 136 6.77 -7.32 18.25
CA HIS A 136 5.64 -6.41 18.44
C HIS A 136 4.68 -6.49 17.25
N HIS A 137 3.98 -7.62 17.14
CA HIS A 137 3.02 -7.92 16.06
C HIS A 137 1.65 -8.37 16.57
N SER A 138 1.50 -8.57 17.88
CA SER A 138 0.22 -8.98 18.49
C SER A 138 -0.79 -7.85 18.58
N ASP A 139 -0.33 -6.59 18.53
CA ASP A 139 -1.21 -5.44 18.41
C ASP A 139 -1.92 -5.48 17.05
N GLN A 140 -3.25 -5.51 17.08
CA GLN A 140 -4.07 -5.49 15.87
C GLN A 140 -3.88 -4.18 15.08
N GLN A 141 -3.46 -3.09 15.75
CA GLN A 141 -3.30 -1.77 15.14
C GLN A 141 -1.92 -1.49 14.53
N CYS A 142 -0.93 -2.38 14.69
CA CYS A 142 0.33 -2.22 13.95
C CYS A 142 0.10 -2.51 12.45
N ILE A 143 0.91 -1.91 11.58
CA ILE A 143 0.78 -2.02 10.11
C ILE A 143 1.84 -3.01 9.60
N CYS A 144 1.48 -3.88 8.67
CA CYS A 144 2.48 -4.77 8.05
C CYS A 144 3.26 -4.03 6.97
N ASP A 145 4.59 -4.21 6.96
CA ASP A 145 5.44 -3.72 5.87
C ASP A 145 5.16 -4.53 4.60
N ILE A 146 4.68 -3.89 3.54
CA ILE A 146 4.38 -4.56 2.25
C ILE A 146 5.45 -4.31 1.19
N SER A 147 6.60 -3.71 1.55
CA SER A 147 7.69 -3.44 0.62
C SER A 147 8.28 -4.67 -0.05
N GLY A 148 8.22 -5.83 0.62
CA GLY A 148 8.84 -7.06 0.14
C GLY A 148 10.37 -7.06 0.26
N GLU A 149 10.94 -6.06 0.95
CA GLU A 149 12.38 -5.94 1.17
C GLU A 149 12.89 -6.98 2.17
N SER A 150 14.16 -7.39 2.00
CA SER A 150 14.79 -8.31 2.96
C SER A 150 15.06 -7.64 4.31
N GLY A 151 14.98 -8.39 5.40
CA GLY A 151 15.25 -7.88 6.75
C GLY A 151 14.09 -7.14 7.42
N VAL A 152 12.95 -7.00 6.74
CA VAL A 152 11.68 -6.60 7.36
C VAL A 152 10.99 -7.80 7.99
N TYR A 153 10.04 -7.55 8.90
CA TYR A 153 9.22 -8.62 9.44
C TYR A 153 8.37 -9.25 8.33
N ASP A 154 8.42 -10.58 8.23
CA ASP A 154 7.80 -11.31 7.12
C ASP A 154 6.31 -10.96 6.96
N LEU A 155 5.94 -10.56 5.74
CA LEU A 155 4.61 -10.04 5.44
C LEU A 155 3.51 -11.10 5.68
N SER A 156 3.76 -12.35 5.29
CA SER A 156 2.77 -13.42 5.46
C SER A 156 2.52 -13.71 6.93
N THR A 157 3.59 -13.75 7.72
CA THR A 157 3.56 -13.93 9.17
C THR A 157 2.85 -12.75 9.82
N CYS A 158 3.19 -11.51 9.44
CA CYS A 158 2.54 -10.31 9.95
C CYS A 158 1.04 -10.31 9.67
N ARG A 159 0.62 -10.63 8.44
CA ARG A 159 -0.79 -10.68 8.07
C ARG A 159 -1.54 -11.74 8.87
N SER A 160 -0.92 -12.90 9.11
CA SER A 160 -1.53 -13.96 9.91
C SER A 160 -1.82 -13.55 11.36
N THR A 161 -1.14 -12.52 11.90
CA THR A 161 -1.43 -12.03 13.26
C THR A 161 -2.61 -11.08 13.30
N LYS A 162 -3.13 -10.65 12.15
CA LYS A 162 -4.26 -9.74 12.03
C LYS A 162 -5.57 -10.50 12.00
N THR A 163 -6.57 -9.95 12.67
CA THR A 163 -7.94 -10.44 12.60
C THR A 163 -8.60 -10.01 11.28
N CYS A 164 -9.33 -10.93 10.66
CA CYS A 164 -10.22 -10.59 9.55
C CYS A 164 -11.39 -9.76 10.06
N ILE A 165 -11.58 -8.57 9.50
CA ILE A 165 -12.63 -7.62 9.94
C ILE A 165 -13.57 -7.18 8.81
N ASP A 166 -13.21 -7.47 7.56
CA ASP A 166 -13.97 -7.05 6.37
C ASP A 166 -13.64 -7.97 5.17
N GLY A 167 -14.15 -7.63 3.99
CA GLY A 167 -13.97 -8.37 2.75
C GLY A 167 -15.08 -9.39 2.53
N ASP A 168 -14.71 -10.51 1.92
CA ASP A 168 -15.59 -11.66 1.76
C ASP A 168 -14.87 -12.97 2.16
N PHE A 169 -15.56 -14.10 2.03
CA PHE A 169 -14.99 -15.43 2.37
C PHE A 169 -13.86 -15.86 1.42
N ASP A 170 -13.82 -15.34 0.19
CA ASP A 170 -12.76 -15.67 -0.78
C ASP A 170 -11.59 -14.67 -0.70
N ASN A 171 -11.89 -13.43 -0.30
CA ASN A 171 -10.99 -12.28 -0.25
C ASN A 171 -11.10 -11.59 1.11
N PRO A 172 -10.60 -12.22 2.18
CA PRO A 172 -10.67 -11.66 3.51
C PRO A 172 -9.80 -10.41 3.63
N LEU A 173 -10.27 -9.44 4.40
CA LEU A 173 -9.54 -8.21 4.68
C LEU A 173 -9.22 -8.08 6.18
N PRO A 174 -7.95 -7.83 6.54
CA PRO A 174 -6.77 -7.70 5.65
C PRO A 174 -6.39 -9.01 4.95
N VAL A 175 -5.85 -8.95 3.72
CA VAL A 175 -5.43 -10.16 2.98
C VAL A 175 -4.49 -11.02 3.84
N GLY A 176 -4.78 -12.31 3.97
CA GLY A 176 -3.98 -13.26 4.76
C GLY A 176 -4.16 -13.14 6.28
N CYS A 177 -5.21 -12.45 6.74
CA CYS A 177 -5.61 -12.41 8.14
C CYS A 177 -6.04 -13.79 8.68
N THR A 178 -6.10 -13.88 10.00
CA THR A 178 -6.67 -15.02 10.72
C THR A 178 -8.15 -14.79 11.01
N ALA A 179 -8.96 -15.76 10.63
CA ALA A 179 -10.39 -15.79 10.89
C ALA A 179 -10.66 -15.88 12.40
N THR A 180 -11.58 -15.04 12.89
CA THR A 180 -12.19 -15.19 14.21
C THR A 180 -13.53 -15.90 14.11
N ASP A 181 -14.11 -16.27 15.24
CA ASP A 181 -15.44 -16.86 15.26
C ASP A 181 -16.49 -15.91 14.70
N CYS A 182 -17.45 -16.47 13.94
CA CYS A 182 -18.53 -15.69 13.38
C CYS A 182 -19.36 -15.03 14.48
N SER A 183 -19.75 -13.77 14.25
CA SER A 183 -20.51 -12.96 15.21
C SER A 183 -22.00 -12.85 14.86
N SER A 184 -22.37 -13.22 13.62
CA SER A 184 -23.73 -13.13 13.08
C SER A 184 -23.98 -14.21 12.04
N GLN A 185 -25.23 -14.67 11.91
CA GLN A 185 -25.66 -15.60 10.86
C GLN A 185 -25.61 -14.99 9.45
N ASN A 186 -25.57 -13.66 9.36
CA ASN A 186 -25.54 -12.91 8.11
C ASN A 186 -24.18 -12.24 7.88
N GLN A 187 -23.14 -12.66 8.62
CA GLN A 187 -21.79 -12.16 8.37
C GLN A 187 -21.34 -12.58 6.97
N THR A 188 -20.68 -11.66 6.26
CA THR A 188 -20.31 -11.82 4.85
C THR A 188 -18.82 -11.96 4.62
N PHE A 189 -18.02 -11.89 5.68
CA PHE A 189 -16.57 -11.98 5.62
C PHE A 189 -16.06 -13.15 6.47
N GLU A 190 -14.86 -13.59 6.12
CA GLU A 190 -14.14 -14.72 6.71
C GLU A 190 -14.26 -14.85 8.23
N CYS A 191 -14.76 -16.00 8.67
CA CYS A 191 -14.91 -16.35 10.08
C CYS A 191 -15.02 -17.86 10.29
N ASN A 192 -14.78 -18.31 11.52
CA ASN A 192 -14.94 -19.70 11.93
C ASN A 192 -16.40 -19.96 12.34
N CYS A 193 -17.02 -20.97 11.74
CA CYS A 193 -18.40 -21.32 12.04
C CYS A 193 -18.58 -21.69 13.51
N LYS A 194 -19.70 -21.25 14.10
CA LYS A 194 -20.13 -21.69 15.43
C LYS A 194 -21.58 -22.17 15.42
N PRO A 195 -21.99 -22.99 16.40
CA PRO A 195 -23.40 -23.35 16.60
C PRO A 195 -24.31 -22.12 16.58
N GLY A 196 -25.25 -22.09 15.63
CA GLY A 196 -26.18 -20.97 15.44
C GLY A 196 -25.57 -19.69 14.85
N LEU A 197 -24.28 -19.67 14.49
CA LEU A 197 -23.56 -18.57 13.84
C LEU A 197 -22.68 -19.14 12.72
N ASP A 198 -23.34 -19.57 11.65
CA ASP A 198 -22.77 -20.37 10.57
C ASP A 198 -23.26 -19.86 9.20
N PRO A 199 -22.88 -18.63 8.80
CA PRO A 199 -23.16 -18.13 7.45
C PRO A 199 -22.55 -19.08 6.40
N ILE A 200 -23.18 -19.16 5.22
CA ILE A 200 -22.62 -19.94 4.11
C ILE A 200 -21.26 -19.34 3.73
N GLY A 201 -20.21 -20.16 3.73
CA GLY A 201 -18.84 -19.76 3.44
C GLY A 201 -17.91 -19.67 4.65
N CYS A 202 -18.42 -19.76 5.89
CA CYS A 202 -17.54 -19.79 7.07
C CYS A 202 -16.66 -21.04 7.12
N ASN A 203 -15.54 -20.92 7.83
CA ASN A 203 -14.60 -22.02 8.04
C ASN A 203 -15.15 -23.06 8.99
N CYS A 204 -15.31 -24.28 8.48
CA CYS A 204 -15.78 -25.40 9.28
C CYS A 204 -14.73 -25.89 10.28
N PRO A 205 -15.13 -26.22 11.52
CA PRO A 205 -14.22 -26.83 12.48
C PRO A 205 -13.63 -28.15 11.96
N SER A 206 -12.32 -28.34 12.12
CA SER A 206 -11.64 -29.60 11.79
C SER A 206 -11.99 -30.72 12.77
N ASP A 207 -12.30 -30.37 14.01
CA ASP A 207 -12.81 -31.31 15.00
C ASP A 207 -14.28 -31.59 14.73
N VAL A 208 -14.57 -32.81 14.28
CA VAL A 208 -15.92 -33.24 13.92
C VAL A 208 -16.92 -33.08 15.07
N GLN A 209 -16.49 -33.14 16.33
CA GLN A 209 -17.38 -32.97 17.48
C GLN A 209 -17.95 -31.55 17.58
N GLN A 210 -17.27 -30.56 16.98
CA GLN A 210 -17.73 -29.18 16.95
C GLN A 210 -18.74 -28.90 15.84
N LEU A 211 -19.01 -29.87 14.97
CA LEU A 211 -20.05 -29.76 13.92
C LEU A 211 -21.48 -29.85 14.48
N VAL A 212 -21.65 -30.28 15.74
CA VAL A 212 -22.95 -30.35 16.38
C VAL A 212 -23.61 -28.97 16.36
N SER A 213 -24.86 -28.92 15.89
CA SER A 213 -25.65 -27.68 15.77
C SER A 213 -25.11 -26.65 14.76
N ILE A 214 -24.21 -27.06 13.85
CA ILE A 214 -23.85 -26.31 12.64
C ILE A 214 -24.64 -26.88 11.44
N ARG A 215 -25.28 -26.00 10.66
CA ARG A 215 -26.10 -26.34 9.51
C ARG A 215 -25.26 -27.03 8.43
N THR A 216 -25.86 -28.03 7.79
CA THR A 216 -25.22 -28.79 6.71
C THR A 216 -25.03 -27.97 5.44
N GLU A 217 -25.77 -26.86 5.30
CA GLU A 217 -25.61 -25.87 4.23
C GLU A 217 -24.32 -25.07 4.36
N ALA A 218 -23.89 -24.78 5.59
CA ALA A 218 -22.63 -24.09 5.87
C ALA A 218 -21.45 -25.08 5.91
N CYS A 219 -21.62 -26.20 6.63
CA CYS A 219 -20.61 -27.23 6.76
C CYS A 219 -21.12 -28.60 6.31
N PRO A 220 -20.63 -29.14 5.17
CA PRO A 220 -21.11 -30.41 4.65
C PRO A 220 -20.86 -31.57 5.62
N CYS A 221 -21.63 -32.64 5.46
CA CYS A 221 -21.52 -33.84 6.29
C CYS A 221 -20.17 -34.54 6.11
N ASN A 222 -19.47 -34.84 7.20
CA ASN A 222 -18.14 -35.44 7.21
C ASN A 222 -18.16 -36.97 7.37
N GLY A 223 -18.87 -37.66 6.47
CA GLY A 223 -18.92 -39.12 6.42
C GLY A 223 -19.51 -39.80 7.66
N ASP A 224 -19.04 -41.02 7.97
CA ASP A 224 -19.63 -41.86 9.02
C ASP A 224 -19.33 -41.39 10.46
N ASN A 225 -18.28 -40.57 10.63
CA ASN A 225 -17.88 -40.04 11.94
C ASN A 225 -18.51 -38.66 12.25
N ASP A 226 -19.34 -38.11 11.35
CA ASP A 226 -20.04 -36.86 11.60
C ASP A 226 -21.05 -37.05 12.74
N PRO A 227 -20.98 -36.27 13.83
CA PRO A 227 -21.89 -36.43 14.96
C PRO A 227 -23.35 -36.09 14.61
N ARG A 228 -23.60 -35.46 13.45
CA ARG A 228 -24.94 -35.17 12.94
C ARG A 228 -25.53 -36.32 12.12
N ARG A 229 -24.79 -37.42 11.91
CA ARG A 229 -25.24 -38.61 11.17
C ARG A 229 -26.48 -39.22 11.79
N GLY A 230 -27.47 -39.51 10.95
CA GLY A 230 -28.77 -40.05 11.38
C GLY A 230 -29.71 -38.99 11.97
N ILE A 231 -29.28 -37.72 12.05
CA ILE A 231 -30.11 -36.59 12.47
C ILE A 231 -30.35 -35.68 11.27
N THR A 232 -29.34 -34.92 10.87
CA THR A 232 -29.39 -34.04 9.68
C THR A 232 -28.54 -34.56 8.53
N CYS A 233 -27.51 -35.35 8.83
CA CYS A 233 -26.73 -36.05 7.81
C CYS A 233 -27.35 -37.43 7.51
N ALA A 234 -27.55 -37.72 6.23
CA ALA A 234 -28.14 -38.98 5.80
C ALA A 234 -27.25 -40.19 6.16
N VAL A 235 -27.89 -41.32 6.48
CA VAL A 235 -27.20 -42.60 6.65
C VAL A 235 -27.23 -43.33 5.31
N SER A 236 -26.09 -43.37 4.62
CA SER A 236 -25.94 -44.23 3.44
C SER A 236 -26.04 -45.69 3.89
N ARG A 237 -27.12 -46.37 3.53
CA ARG A 237 -27.22 -47.83 3.66
C ARG A 237 -26.51 -48.45 2.46
N LEU A 238 -25.44 -49.21 2.72
CA LEU A 238 -24.83 -50.12 1.75
C LEU A 238 -25.83 -51.21 1.35
#